data_AF-A0A4Z0Z8K2-F1
#
_entry.id   AF-A0A4Z0Z8K2-F1
#
_cell.length_a   1.000
_cell.length_b   1.000
_cell.length_c   1.000
_cell.angle_alpha   90.00
_cell.angle_beta   90.00
_cell.angle_gamma   90.00
#
_symmetry.space_group_name_H-M   'P 1'
#
loop_
_entity.id
_entity.type
_entity.pdbx_description
1 polymer ?
#
loop_
_entity_poly.entity_id
_entity_poly.type
_entity_poly.pdbx_seq_one_letter_code
_entity_poly.pdbx_strand_id
1 'polypeptide(L)'
;MLSNDSALSYSNFDLQVIAVTIENGTSSPYSAVPIDLISRQDGDVFVLFLLGNGVLFAQSSEDQWYRVAPAGSNLKAYGADDESDALLYFPLEPASPLACTAQYQFCNAGSGQCGPLASRIDAIAAAAPYFDTTYADFQADNGRTERAARFIHFIKSAIMPNSPSIDDLLTRLGPEALLSQRHLVTGWQYNLEENQWQQDMSYLWDMMMANHQSALLDAVYGPTDPEVLEGWVNYTTPNLQKLCNNQKMRSTSYASFSLLGLVFIFLVGTLLTLASYIIEPLSSVLHKKGYNQYGHLEWTTNSTLQLQRSAYEAAGRGTWANCTGTMPTTKEDEVLGSLDISNPEHPLICSRLS
;
A
#
# COMPACT_ATOMS: atom_id res chain seq x y z
N MET A 1 26.84 24.34 20.36
CA MET A 1 25.52 23.71 20.15
C MET A 1 24.51 24.58 20.87
N LEU A 2 23.89 25.52 20.16
CA LEU A 2 22.76 26.30 20.65
C LEU A 2 21.49 25.50 20.31
N SER A 3 20.64 25.23 21.31
CA SER A 3 19.35 24.60 21.06
C SER A 3 18.48 25.58 20.28
N ASN A 4 17.96 25.13 19.14
CA ASN A 4 17.11 25.92 18.27
C ASN A 4 15.66 25.68 18.69
N ASP A 5 15.29 26.11 19.90
CA ASP A 5 13.95 25.94 20.48
C ASP A 5 13.00 27.10 20.13
N SER A 6 13.24 27.79 19.01
CA SER A 6 12.27 28.73 18.43
C SER A 6 11.83 28.19 17.09
N ALA A 7 10.85 27.30 17.11
CA ALA A 7 10.07 27.00 15.91
C ALA A 7 9.39 28.31 15.48
N LEU A 8 9.80 28.85 14.33
CA LEU A 8 9.07 29.93 13.67
C LEU A 8 7.70 29.39 13.30
N SER A 9 6.66 29.77 14.05
CA SER A 9 5.28 29.49 13.71
C SER A 9 4.80 30.56 12.74
N TYR A 10 4.51 30.17 11.50
CA TYR A 10 3.85 31.05 10.53
C TYR A 10 2.35 30.98 10.72
N SER A 11 1.63 32.05 10.36
CA SER A 11 0.18 32.03 10.33
C SER A 11 -0.32 30.89 9.43
N ASN A 12 -1.31 30.14 9.91
CA ASN A 12 -2.07 29.18 9.13
C ASN A 12 -3.54 29.41 9.46
N PHE A 13 -4.44 28.97 8.58
CA PHE A 13 -5.86 28.88 8.89
C PHE A 13 -6.07 28.09 10.17
N ASP A 14 -7.22 28.29 10.80
CA ASP A 14 -7.71 27.38 11.83
C ASP A 14 -9.08 26.86 11.39
N LEU A 15 -9.37 25.60 11.74
CA LEU A 15 -10.63 24.96 11.43
C LEU A 15 -11.29 24.51 12.71
N GLN A 16 -12.50 25.02 12.95
CA GLN A 16 -13.33 24.57 14.05
C GLN A 16 -14.58 23.89 13.52
N VAL A 17 -14.91 22.74 14.09
CA VAL A 17 -16.07 21.94 13.67
C VAL A 17 -17.06 21.82 14.81
N ILE A 18 -18.32 22.08 14.52
CA ILE A 18 -19.44 21.81 15.41
C ILE A 18 -20.29 20.71 14.80
N ALA A 19 -20.42 19.59 15.48
CA ALA A 19 -21.27 18.48 15.06
C ALA A 19 -22.64 18.53 15.74
N VAL A 20 -23.68 18.31 14.96
CA VAL A 20 -25.07 18.14 15.38
C VAL A 20 -25.48 16.74 14.98
N THR A 21 -25.54 15.82 15.94
CA THR A 21 -26.02 14.47 15.69
C THR A 21 -27.53 14.43 15.84
N ILE A 22 -28.19 13.77 14.89
CA ILE A 22 -29.64 13.61 14.90
C ILE A 22 -29.99 12.18 15.27
N GLU A 23 -30.84 12.04 16.29
CA GLU A 23 -31.36 10.77 16.77
C GLU A 23 -32.89 10.86 16.83
N ASN A 24 -33.55 9.92 16.15
CA ASN A 24 -35.00 9.85 16.04
C ASN A 24 -35.64 11.18 15.59
N GLY A 25 -35.00 11.85 14.63
CA GLY A 25 -35.45 13.15 14.09
C GLY A 25 -35.24 14.35 15.01
N THR A 26 -34.52 14.20 16.12
CA THR A 26 -34.20 15.28 17.07
C THR A 26 -32.70 15.38 17.32
N SER A 27 -32.19 16.58 17.63
CA SER A 27 -30.78 16.73 18.00
C SER A 27 -30.47 16.00 19.31
N SER A 28 -29.37 15.25 19.34
CA SER A 28 -28.90 14.58 20.56
C SER A 28 -28.69 15.60 21.69
N PRO A 29 -29.02 15.28 22.96
CA PRO A 29 -28.90 16.21 24.09
C PRO A 29 -27.48 16.75 24.33
N TYR A 30 -26.48 16.04 23.80
CA TYR A 30 -25.06 16.38 23.92
C TYR A 30 -24.51 17.18 22.74
N SER A 31 -25.33 17.46 21.73
CA SER A 31 -24.95 18.20 20.53
C SER A 31 -25.35 19.67 20.60
N ALA A 32 -24.76 20.47 19.72
CA ALA A 32 -25.24 21.82 19.49
C ALA A 32 -26.66 21.80 18.91
N VAL A 33 -27.45 22.84 19.21
CA VAL A 33 -28.79 23.00 18.66
C VAL A 33 -28.69 23.84 17.38
N PRO A 34 -29.06 23.29 16.21
CA PRO A 34 -29.01 24.04 14.96
C PRO A 34 -30.09 25.11 14.93
N ILE A 35 -29.83 26.22 14.23
CA ILE A 35 -30.87 27.19 13.87
C ILE A 35 -31.81 26.58 12.83
N ASP A 36 -33.04 27.08 12.74
CA ASP A 36 -34.08 26.54 11.85
C ASP A 36 -33.62 26.40 10.39
N LEU A 37 -32.78 27.31 9.90
CA LEU A 37 -32.30 27.32 8.51
C LEU A 37 -31.41 26.11 8.14
N ILE A 38 -30.66 25.58 9.11
CA ILE A 38 -29.75 24.45 8.92
C ILE A 38 -30.21 23.20 9.68
N SER A 39 -31.36 23.28 10.34
CA SER A 39 -31.95 22.18 11.09
C SER A 39 -32.49 21.14 10.11
N ARG A 40 -32.01 19.91 10.23
CA ARG A 40 -32.50 18.75 9.48
C ARG A 40 -32.85 17.62 10.43
N GLN A 41 -33.83 16.82 10.06
CA GLN A 41 -34.30 15.68 10.85
C GLN A 41 -33.82 14.33 10.30
N ASP A 42 -33.23 14.33 9.11
CA ASP A 42 -32.89 13.15 8.31
C ASP A 42 -31.39 13.02 8.06
N GLY A 43 -30.53 13.74 8.78
CA GLY A 43 -29.08 13.66 8.62
C GLY A 43 -28.31 14.39 9.71
N ASP A 44 -27.08 13.95 9.94
CA ASP A 44 -26.17 14.64 10.85
C ASP A 44 -25.64 15.90 10.17
N VAL A 45 -25.53 17.00 10.91
CA VAL A 45 -25.09 18.29 10.38
C VAL A 45 -23.76 18.69 11.02
N PHE A 46 -22.79 19.06 10.20
CA PHE A 46 -21.49 19.55 10.63
C PHE A 46 -21.32 20.97 10.15
N VAL A 47 -20.98 21.89 11.05
CA VAL A 47 -20.68 23.28 10.70
C VAL A 47 -19.18 23.48 10.86
N LEU A 48 -18.52 23.77 9.74
CA LEU A 48 -17.10 24.02 9.63
C LEU A 48 -16.88 25.53 9.61
N PHE A 49 -16.13 26.05 10.57
CA PHE A 49 -15.70 27.43 10.60
C PHE A 49 -14.27 27.51 10.12
N LEU A 50 -14.06 28.22 9.01
CA LEU A 50 -12.73 28.57 8.51
C LEU A 50 -12.32 29.91 9.10
N LEU A 51 -11.33 29.89 9.97
CA LEU A 51 -10.77 31.08 10.59
C LEU A 51 -9.50 31.47 9.84
N GLY A 52 -9.43 32.73 9.42
CA GLY A 52 -8.26 33.26 8.70
C GLY A 52 -6.97 33.21 9.53
N ASN A 53 -7.06 33.41 10.86
CA ASN A 53 -5.95 33.31 11.81
C ASN A 53 -4.61 33.95 11.35
N GLY A 54 -4.72 35.14 10.75
CA GLY A 54 -3.57 35.92 10.25
C GLY A 54 -3.10 35.56 8.83
N VAL A 55 -3.77 34.64 8.14
CA VAL A 55 -3.49 34.34 6.73
C VAL A 55 -3.89 35.52 5.84
N LEU A 56 -2.99 35.86 4.93
CA LEU A 56 -3.14 36.91 3.92
C LEU A 56 -3.31 36.27 2.54
N PHE A 57 -4.05 36.92 1.66
CA PHE A 57 -4.28 36.44 0.29
C PHE A 57 -3.52 37.30 -0.71
N ALA A 58 -2.88 36.65 -1.69
CA ALA A 58 -2.13 37.33 -2.75
C ALA A 58 -3.05 38.02 -3.79
N GLN A 59 -4.29 37.54 -3.91
CA GLN A 59 -5.29 38.05 -4.86
C GLN A 59 -6.70 37.93 -4.25
N SER A 60 -7.65 38.71 -4.79
CA SER A 60 -9.07 38.51 -4.49
C SER A 60 -9.57 37.16 -4.99
N SER A 61 -10.63 36.64 -4.37
CA SER A 61 -11.31 35.42 -4.80
C SER A 61 -12.80 35.52 -4.51
N GLU A 62 -13.61 35.05 -5.45
CA GLU A 62 -15.08 34.95 -5.35
C GLU A 62 -15.54 33.62 -4.73
N ASP A 63 -14.59 32.81 -4.23
CA ASP A 63 -14.91 31.55 -3.55
C ASP A 63 -15.85 31.79 -2.35
N GLN A 64 -16.93 30.99 -2.30
CA GLN A 64 -18.02 31.19 -1.36
C GLN A 64 -17.69 30.86 0.10
N TRP A 65 -16.63 30.10 0.34
CA TRP A 65 -16.21 29.74 1.70
C TRP A 65 -15.02 30.57 2.17
N TYR A 66 -13.99 30.76 1.34
CA TYR A 66 -12.83 31.59 1.70
C TYR A 66 -13.16 33.09 1.72
N ARG A 67 -14.13 33.53 0.90
CA ARG A 67 -14.72 34.88 0.88
C ARG A 67 -13.68 35.99 1.02
N VAL A 68 -12.78 36.10 0.05
CA VAL A 68 -11.70 37.09 0.07
C VAL A 68 -12.21 38.44 -0.41
N ALA A 69 -11.76 39.53 0.21
CA ALA A 69 -12.18 40.88 -0.18
C ALA A 69 -11.84 41.18 -1.66
N PRO A 70 -12.74 41.84 -2.41
CA PRO A 70 -12.49 42.17 -3.82
C PRO A 70 -11.46 43.28 -4.00
N ALA A 71 -11.30 44.16 -2.99
CA ALA A 71 -10.32 45.23 -2.99
C ALA A 71 -9.20 44.94 -1.99
N GLY A 72 -7.95 44.94 -2.46
CA GLY A 72 -6.77 44.82 -1.62
C GLY A 72 -6.47 46.13 -0.87
N SER A 73 -5.74 46.01 0.24
CA SER A 73 -5.21 47.14 1.00
C SER A 73 -3.70 47.24 0.79
N ASN A 74 -3.22 48.44 0.48
CA ASN A 74 -1.79 48.70 0.38
C ASN A 74 -1.19 48.78 1.79
N LEU A 75 -0.28 47.87 2.10
CA LEU A 75 0.48 47.86 3.34
C LEU A 75 1.95 48.13 3.04
N LYS A 76 2.55 48.98 3.88
CA LYS A 76 3.96 49.29 3.81
C LYS A 76 4.76 48.22 4.54
N ALA A 77 5.54 47.46 3.80
CA ALA A 77 6.51 46.55 4.37
C ALA A 77 7.81 47.33 4.63
N TYR A 78 8.20 47.39 5.90
CA TYR A 78 9.45 48.02 6.33
C TYR A 78 10.54 46.94 6.44
N GLY A 79 11.43 46.89 5.44
CA GLY A 79 12.66 46.11 5.50
C GLY A 79 13.80 46.88 6.18
N ALA A 80 14.95 46.22 6.36
CA ALA A 80 16.13 46.85 6.95
C ALA A 80 16.63 48.07 6.15
N ASP A 81 16.48 48.04 4.82
CA ASP A 81 16.99 49.10 3.92
C ASP A 81 16.02 49.52 2.79
N ASP A 82 14.84 48.89 2.66
CA ASP A 82 13.86 49.18 1.61
C ASP A 82 12.43 49.26 2.14
N GLU A 83 11.68 50.24 1.63
CA GLU A 83 10.23 50.39 1.80
C GLU A 83 9.55 49.88 0.54
N SER A 84 8.70 48.86 0.68
CA SER A 84 7.92 48.34 -0.44
C SER A 84 6.43 48.37 -0.11
N ASP A 85 5.64 48.82 -1.08
CA ASP A 85 4.19 48.71 -1.02
C ASP A 85 3.79 47.29 -1.44
N ALA A 86 3.09 46.59 -0.54
CA ALA A 86 2.49 45.30 -0.82
C ALA A 86 0.96 45.44 -0.84
N LEU A 87 0.33 45.06 -1.96
CA LEU A 87 -1.12 44.97 -2.06
C LEU A 87 -1.58 43.63 -1.48
N LEU A 88 -2.33 43.67 -0.38
CA LEU A 88 -2.76 42.48 0.37
C LEU A 88 -4.27 42.37 0.43
N TYR A 89 -4.77 41.14 0.33
CA TYR A 89 -6.19 40.83 0.41
C TYR A 89 -6.49 40.08 1.72
N PHE A 90 -7.64 40.38 2.31
CA PHE A 90 -8.07 39.86 3.60
C PHE A 90 -9.37 39.07 3.46
N PRO A 91 -9.62 38.08 4.33
CA PRO A 91 -10.93 37.44 4.38
C PRO A 91 -11.99 38.46 4.82
N LEU A 92 -13.18 38.38 4.24
CA LEU A 92 -14.31 39.26 4.56
C LEU A 92 -14.91 38.94 5.94
N GLU A 93 -14.83 37.68 6.36
CA GLU A 93 -15.36 37.21 7.63
C GLU A 93 -14.22 36.69 8.51
N PRO A 94 -14.24 36.96 9.84
CA PRO A 94 -13.24 36.43 10.76
C PRO A 94 -13.33 34.90 10.92
N ALA A 95 -14.54 34.34 10.77
CA ALA A 95 -14.82 32.92 10.76
C ALA A 95 -15.90 32.63 9.73
N SER A 96 -15.55 32.01 8.61
CA SER A 96 -16.48 31.73 7.52
C SER A 96 -17.13 30.35 7.70
N PRO A 97 -18.45 30.27 7.92
CA PRO A 97 -19.13 29.00 8.16
C PRO A 97 -19.48 28.28 6.85
N LEU A 98 -19.31 26.96 6.84
CA LEU A 98 -19.84 26.04 5.85
C LEU A 98 -20.59 24.92 6.57
N ALA A 99 -21.85 24.67 6.21
CA ALA A 99 -22.64 23.59 6.79
C ALA A 99 -22.72 22.41 5.82
N CYS A 100 -22.34 21.23 6.29
CA CYS A 100 -22.43 19.97 5.56
C CYS A 100 -23.45 19.06 6.24
N THR A 101 -24.33 18.43 5.46
CA THR A 101 -25.20 17.36 5.98
C THR A 101 -24.70 16.01 5.48
N ALA A 102 -24.48 15.07 6.39
CA ALA A 102 -24.24 13.68 6.06
C ALA A 102 -25.50 12.84 6.28
N GLN A 103 -25.76 11.94 5.33
CA GLN A 103 -26.79 10.93 5.45
C GLN A 103 -26.22 9.57 5.08
N TYR A 104 -26.76 8.54 5.70
CA TYR A 104 -26.31 7.17 5.56
C TYR A 104 -27.47 6.30 5.13
N GLN A 105 -27.17 5.31 4.29
CA GLN A 105 -28.11 4.27 3.90
C GLN A 105 -27.37 2.94 3.86
N PHE A 106 -27.86 1.96 4.62
CA PHE A 106 -27.30 0.62 4.64
C PHE A 106 -28.24 -0.35 3.93
N CYS A 107 -27.67 -1.15 3.04
CA CYS A 107 -28.39 -2.08 2.17
C CYS A 107 -27.92 -3.50 2.39
N ASN A 108 -28.87 -4.43 2.44
CA ASN A 108 -28.58 -5.85 2.46
C ASN A 108 -28.54 -6.38 1.02
N ALA A 109 -27.34 -6.65 0.51
CA ALA A 109 -27.16 -7.17 -0.84
C ALA A 109 -27.89 -8.51 -1.11
N GLY A 110 -28.10 -9.33 -0.07
CA GLY A 110 -28.77 -10.62 -0.22
C GLY A 110 -30.29 -10.53 -0.42
N SER A 111 -30.95 -9.52 0.15
CA SER A 111 -32.39 -9.27 -0.04
C SER A 111 -32.71 -8.10 -0.97
N GLY A 112 -31.71 -7.26 -1.29
CA GLY A 112 -31.91 -6.00 -2.02
C GLY A 112 -32.64 -4.92 -1.21
N GLN A 113 -32.89 -5.15 0.08
CA GLN A 113 -33.59 -4.20 0.94
C GLN A 113 -32.61 -3.21 1.57
N CYS A 114 -32.98 -1.93 1.56
CA CYS A 114 -32.22 -0.84 2.14
C CYS A 114 -33.03 -0.14 3.21
N GLY A 115 -32.35 0.38 4.23
CA GLY A 115 -32.93 1.37 5.13
C GLY A 115 -33.25 2.69 4.41
N PRO A 116 -33.95 3.61 5.08
CA PRO A 116 -34.08 4.98 4.60
C PRO A 116 -32.72 5.70 4.62
N LEU A 117 -32.61 6.75 3.82
CA LEU A 117 -31.50 7.70 3.94
C LEU A 117 -31.77 8.56 5.19
N ALA A 118 -30.92 8.43 6.21
CA ALA A 118 -31.13 9.04 7.52
C ALA A 118 -29.80 9.46 8.17
N SER A 119 -29.85 10.02 9.38
CA SER A 119 -28.64 10.23 10.21
C SER A 119 -27.93 8.91 10.47
N ARG A 120 -26.65 8.95 10.87
CA ARG A 120 -25.84 7.74 11.03
C ARG A 120 -26.49 6.73 11.98
N ILE A 121 -26.97 7.20 13.13
CA ILE A 121 -27.59 6.34 14.16
C ILE A 121 -28.94 5.80 13.67
N ASP A 122 -29.78 6.67 13.11
CA ASP A 122 -31.11 6.27 12.64
C ASP A 122 -31.02 5.31 11.44
N ALA A 123 -30.04 5.52 10.56
CA ALA A 123 -29.78 4.62 9.43
C ALA A 123 -29.34 3.22 9.89
N ILE A 124 -28.48 3.12 10.91
CA ILE A 124 -28.09 1.83 11.51
C ILE A 124 -29.31 1.15 12.15
N ALA A 125 -30.08 1.90 12.94
CA ALA A 125 -31.25 1.38 13.63
C ALA A 125 -32.33 0.90 12.66
N ALA A 126 -32.60 1.67 11.60
CA ALA A 126 -33.58 1.32 10.58
C ALA A 126 -33.12 0.18 9.66
N ALA A 127 -31.80 -0.01 9.48
CA ALA A 127 -31.26 -1.12 8.70
C ALA A 127 -31.19 -2.45 9.48
N ALA A 128 -31.05 -2.39 10.81
CA ALA A 128 -30.88 -3.56 11.68
C ALA A 128 -31.90 -4.71 11.41
N PRO A 129 -33.21 -4.46 11.23
CA PRO A 129 -34.17 -5.53 10.95
C PRO A 129 -33.87 -6.32 9.67
N TYR A 130 -33.27 -5.70 8.65
CA TYR A 130 -32.88 -6.40 7.42
C TYR A 130 -31.72 -7.38 7.62
N PHE A 131 -31.05 -7.33 8.77
CA PHE A 131 -29.93 -8.20 9.12
C PHE A 131 -30.24 -9.15 10.29
N ASP A 132 -31.52 -9.42 10.55
CA ASP A 132 -32.00 -10.30 11.62
C ASP A 132 -31.49 -9.86 13.01
N THR A 133 -31.41 -8.55 13.24
CA THR A 133 -30.97 -7.94 14.49
C THR A 133 -31.82 -6.72 14.85
N THR A 134 -31.60 -6.19 16.05
CA THR A 134 -32.19 -4.95 16.53
C THR A 134 -31.09 -3.94 16.86
N TYR A 135 -31.44 -2.65 16.97
CA TYR A 135 -30.47 -1.65 17.39
C TYR A 135 -29.91 -1.93 18.79
N ALA A 136 -30.74 -2.44 19.71
CA ALA A 136 -30.30 -2.85 21.04
C ALA A 136 -29.33 -4.03 21.01
N ASP A 137 -29.59 -5.04 20.16
CA ASP A 137 -28.67 -6.16 19.98
C ASP A 137 -27.34 -5.70 19.33
N PHE A 138 -27.39 -4.72 18.42
CA PHE A 138 -26.18 -4.09 17.87
C PHE A 138 -25.37 -3.37 18.96
N GLN A 139 -26.01 -2.54 19.80
CA GLN A 139 -25.34 -1.85 20.89
C GLN A 139 -24.72 -2.82 21.91
N ALA A 140 -25.35 -3.97 22.14
CA ALA A 140 -24.89 -5.00 23.06
C ALA A 140 -23.92 -6.03 22.44
N ASP A 141 -23.46 -5.84 21.20
CA ASP A 141 -22.61 -6.80 20.47
C ASP A 141 -23.18 -8.22 20.36
N ASN A 142 -24.51 -8.31 20.33
CA ASN A 142 -25.22 -9.57 20.37
C ASN A 142 -25.50 -10.12 18.95
N GLY A 143 -24.49 -10.77 18.37
CA GLY A 143 -24.59 -11.45 17.08
C GLY A 143 -25.36 -12.77 17.13
N ARG A 144 -26.68 -12.75 17.38
CA ARG A 144 -27.52 -13.96 17.52
C ARG A 144 -27.51 -14.86 16.28
N THR A 145 -27.47 -14.25 15.10
CA THR A 145 -27.39 -14.95 13.81
C THR A 145 -26.08 -14.59 13.10
N GLU A 146 -25.68 -15.39 12.11
CA GLU A 146 -24.51 -15.07 11.27
C GLU A 146 -24.71 -13.73 10.52
N ARG A 147 -25.94 -13.43 10.12
CA ARG A 147 -26.30 -12.18 9.43
C ARG A 147 -26.16 -10.97 10.35
N ALA A 148 -26.67 -11.09 11.58
CA ALA A 148 -26.53 -10.08 12.62
C ALA A 148 -25.06 -9.83 12.95
N ALA A 149 -24.29 -10.90 13.15
CA ALA A 149 -22.85 -10.81 13.43
C ALA A 149 -22.08 -10.09 12.31
N ARG A 150 -22.37 -10.39 11.04
CA ARG A 150 -21.74 -9.71 9.90
C ARG A 150 -22.09 -8.22 9.85
N PHE A 151 -23.35 -7.87 10.10
CA PHE A 151 -23.79 -6.47 10.14
C PHE A 151 -23.13 -5.70 11.28
N ILE A 152 -23.17 -6.25 12.51
CA ILE A 152 -22.53 -5.65 13.69
C ILE A 152 -21.03 -5.45 13.41
N HIS A 153 -20.35 -6.49 12.92
CA HIS A 153 -18.95 -6.39 12.57
C HIS A 153 -18.69 -5.32 11.53
N PHE A 154 -19.43 -5.29 10.41
CA PHE A 154 -19.27 -4.28 9.35
C PHE A 154 -19.46 -2.86 9.87
N ILE A 155 -20.52 -2.59 10.63
CA ILE A 155 -20.73 -1.26 11.20
C ILE A 155 -19.59 -0.92 12.17
N LYS A 156 -19.16 -1.86 13.02
CA LYS A 156 -18.10 -1.60 14.01
C LYS A 156 -16.71 -1.40 13.41
N SER A 157 -16.38 -2.14 12.35
CA SER A 157 -15.09 -2.05 11.68
C SER A 157 -15.04 -0.93 10.65
N ALA A 158 -16.07 -0.77 9.83
CA ALA A 158 -16.04 0.14 8.69
C ALA A 158 -16.63 1.51 8.98
N ILE A 159 -17.51 1.66 9.98
CA ILE A 159 -18.31 2.88 10.15
C ILE A 159 -18.07 3.54 11.51
N MET A 160 -18.21 2.82 12.63
CA MET A 160 -18.06 3.36 13.97
C MET A 160 -17.83 2.24 15.01
N PRO A 161 -16.77 2.29 15.83
CA PRO A 161 -15.94 3.46 16.12
C PRO A 161 -14.66 3.56 15.26
N ASN A 162 -14.32 2.52 14.49
CA ASN A 162 -12.99 2.42 13.90
C ASN A 162 -12.78 3.28 12.64
N SER A 163 -13.82 3.92 12.11
CA SER A 163 -13.69 4.83 10.97
C SER A 163 -14.09 6.26 11.37
N PRO A 164 -13.18 7.24 11.28
CA PRO A 164 -13.48 8.63 11.59
C PRO A 164 -14.47 9.23 10.57
N SER A 165 -15.43 10.02 11.04
CA SER A 165 -16.23 10.89 10.16
C SER A 165 -15.49 12.18 9.79
N ILE A 166 -16.10 13.04 8.96
CA ILE A 166 -15.49 14.30 8.51
C ILE A 166 -15.07 15.18 9.70
N ASP A 167 -15.87 15.24 10.76
CA ASP A 167 -15.57 15.98 11.99
C ASP A 167 -14.36 15.41 12.74
N ASP A 168 -14.24 14.09 12.86
CA ASP A 168 -13.07 13.44 13.47
C ASP A 168 -11.79 13.74 12.66
N LEU A 169 -11.89 13.68 11.33
CA LEU A 169 -10.78 13.96 10.43
C LEU A 169 -10.30 15.41 10.59
N LEU A 170 -11.22 16.36 10.61
CA LEU A 170 -10.91 17.78 10.78
C LEU A 170 -10.44 18.13 12.19
N THR A 171 -10.94 17.45 13.21
CA THR A 171 -10.45 17.65 14.59
C THR A 171 -9.01 17.19 14.76
N ARG A 172 -8.58 16.18 13.99
CA ARG A 172 -7.21 15.63 14.07
C ARG A 172 -6.22 16.30 13.12
N LEU A 173 -6.65 16.55 11.89
CA LEU A 173 -5.80 17.10 10.84
C LEU A 173 -5.93 18.62 10.70
N GLY A 174 -6.97 19.22 11.26
CA GLY A 174 -7.19 20.65 11.18
C GLY A 174 -7.18 21.18 9.74
N PRO A 175 -6.64 22.38 9.50
CA PRO A 175 -6.59 23.00 8.19
C PRO A 175 -5.74 22.22 7.17
N GLU A 176 -4.77 21.40 7.61
CA GLU A 176 -3.92 20.55 6.76
C GLU A 176 -4.71 19.51 5.96
N ALA A 177 -5.96 19.24 6.35
CA ALA A 177 -6.88 18.40 5.60
C ALA A 177 -7.39 19.05 4.31
N LEU A 178 -7.26 20.37 4.14
CA LEU A 178 -7.75 21.09 2.96
C LEU A 178 -6.72 21.04 1.83
N LEU A 179 -7.20 20.92 0.59
CA LEU A 179 -6.37 20.96 -0.60
C LEU A 179 -5.72 22.35 -0.79
N SER A 180 -6.41 23.41 -0.36
CA SER A 180 -5.94 24.80 -0.45
C SER A 180 -4.58 25.03 0.21
N GLN A 181 -4.24 24.21 1.22
CA GLN A 181 -2.98 24.28 1.97
C GLN A 181 -1.75 24.09 1.08
N ARG A 182 -1.89 23.42 -0.07
CA ARG A 182 -0.80 23.28 -1.04
C ARG A 182 -0.34 24.62 -1.62
N HIS A 183 -1.21 25.62 -1.58
CA HIS A 183 -0.95 26.97 -2.06
C HIS A 183 -0.76 27.98 -0.91
N LEU A 184 -0.68 27.50 0.34
CA LEU A 184 -0.36 28.32 1.51
C LEU A 184 1.12 28.23 1.82
N VAL A 185 1.84 29.36 1.77
CA VAL A 185 3.26 29.42 2.10
C VAL A 185 3.49 30.53 3.10
N THR A 186 4.04 30.21 4.27
CA THR A 186 4.41 31.19 5.31
C THR A 186 3.28 32.16 5.72
N GLY A 187 2.03 31.70 5.74
CA GLY A 187 0.85 32.52 6.03
C GLY A 187 0.29 33.33 4.86
N TRP A 188 0.79 33.06 3.65
CA TRP A 188 0.29 33.67 2.43
C TRP A 188 -0.40 32.62 1.58
N GLN A 189 -1.71 32.80 1.40
CA GLN A 189 -2.51 31.99 0.51
C GLN A 189 -2.41 32.56 -0.90
N TYR A 190 -1.76 31.79 -1.76
CA TYR A 190 -1.69 32.05 -3.19
C TYR A 190 -2.87 31.41 -3.90
N ASN A 191 -3.07 31.82 -5.16
CA ASN A 191 -3.95 31.24 -6.17
C ASN A 191 -5.06 30.34 -5.59
N LEU A 192 -6.17 30.95 -5.21
CA LEU A 192 -7.40 30.22 -4.96
C LEU A 192 -8.26 30.24 -6.23
N GLU A 193 -8.68 29.06 -6.65
CA GLU A 193 -9.68 28.91 -7.70
C GLU A 193 -11.06 29.35 -7.18
N GLU A 194 -11.96 29.74 -8.09
CA GLU A 194 -13.31 30.23 -7.71
C GLU A 194 -14.17 29.15 -7.03
N ASN A 195 -13.85 27.87 -7.25
CA ASN A 195 -14.53 26.71 -6.69
C ASN A 195 -13.65 25.95 -5.68
N GLN A 196 -12.66 26.61 -5.07
CA GLN A 196 -11.73 25.99 -4.14
C GLN A 196 -12.45 25.21 -3.04
N TRP A 197 -13.51 25.77 -2.44
CA TRP A 197 -14.26 25.10 -1.37
C TRP A 197 -14.84 23.75 -1.81
N GLN A 198 -15.23 23.62 -3.08
CA GLN A 198 -15.75 22.35 -3.62
C GLN A 198 -14.64 21.32 -3.74
N GLN A 199 -13.45 21.76 -4.15
CA GLN A 199 -12.27 20.90 -4.26
C GLN A 199 -11.82 20.43 -2.88
N ASP A 200 -11.81 21.31 -1.89
CA ASP A 200 -11.51 20.97 -0.51
C ASP A 200 -12.52 19.97 0.04
N MET A 201 -13.82 20.20 -0.15
CA MET A 201 -14.85 19.26 0.30
C MET A 201 -14.79 17.92 -0.42
N SER A 202 -14.50 17.91 -1.73
CA SER A 202 -14.30 16.66 -2.48
C SER A 202 -13.09 15.89 -1.96
N TYR A 203 -11.99 16.59 -1.66
CA TYR A 203 -10.78 15.98 -1.13
C TYR A 203 -11.00 15.42 0.29
N LEU A 204 -11.73 16.15 1.15
CA LEU A 204 -12.16 15.66 2.47
C LEU A 204 -13.02 14.40 2.36
N TRP A 205 -13.95 14.37 1.41
CA TRP A 205 -14.78 13.19 1.14
C TRP A 205 -13.95 12.00 0.68
N ASP A 206 -13.01 12.21 -0.24
CA ASP A 206 -12.11 11.16 -0.72
C ASP A 206 -11.27 10.56 0.41
N MET A 207 -10.73 11.41 1.30
CA MET A 207 -10.00 10.95 2.49
C MET A 207 -10.90 10.15 3.44
N MET A 208 -12.11 10.62 3.71
CA MET A 208 -13.08 9.90 4.55
C MET A 208 -13.39 8.51 3.96
N MET A 209 -13.62 8.43 2.64
CA MET A 209 -13.89 7.17 1.96
C MET A 209 -12.68 6.22 1.96
N ALA A 210 -11.47 6.74 1.80
CA ALA A 210 -10.25 5.95 1.95
C ALA A 210 -10.10 5.42 3.39
N ASN A 211 -10.42 6.23 4.40
CA ASN A 211 -10.42 5.79 5.80
C ASN A 211 -11.45 4.69 6.06
N HIS A 212 -12.67 4.78 5.52
CA HIS A 212 -13.65 3.70 5.62
C HIS A 212 -13.12 2.38 5.03
N GLN A 213 -12.37 2.44 3.93
CA GLN A 213 -11.75 1.26 3.32
C GLN A 213 -10.58 0.71 4.16
N SER A 214 -9.75 1.59 4.74
CA SER A 214 -8.64 1.19 5.62
C SER A 214 -9.14 0.58 6.93
N ALA A 215 -10.20 1.15 7.52
CA ALA A 215 -10.73 0.73 8.81
C ALA A 215 -11.19 -0.75 8.81
N LEU A 216 -11.67 -1.24 7.66
CA LEU A 216 -11.96 -2.66 7.46
C LEU A 216 -10.72 -3.55 7.55
N LEU A 217 -9.57 -3.08 7.05
CA LEU A 217 -8.30 -3.80 7.13
C LEU A 217 -7.73 -3.71 8.55
N ASP A 218 -7.79 -2.52 9.16
CA ASP A 218 -7.33 -2.28 10.53
C ASP A 218 -8.12 -3.13 11.53
N ALA A 219 -9.40 -3.38 11.26
CA ALA A 219 -10.23 -4.31 12.02
C ALA A 219 -9.72 -5.76 12.03
N VAL A 220 -9.03 -6.18 10.97
CA VAL A 220 -8.45 -7.53 10.82
C VAL A 220 -7.04 -7.59 11.41
N TYR A 221 -6.23 -6.55 11.25
CA TYR A 221 -4.90 -6.46 11.87
C TYR A 221 -5.00 -6.40 13.39
N GLY A 222 -5.95 -5.60 13.90
CA GLY A 222 -5.99 -5.20 15.30
C GLY A 222 -4.88 -4.18 15.65
N PRO A 223 -5.06 -3.41 16.73
CA PRO A 223 -4.04 -2.47 17.18
C PRO A 223 -2.80 -3.21 17.69
N THR A 224 -1.61 -2.70 17.37
CA THR A 224 -0.35 -3.22 17.92
C THR A 224 -0.02 -2.66 19.30
N ASP A 225 -0.62 -1.52 19.64
CA ASP A 225 -0.45 -0.86 20.93
C ASP A 225 -1.32 -1.55 22.01
N PRO A 226 -0.73 -2.06 23.10
CA PRO A 226 -1.46 -2.68 24.19
C PRO A 226 -2.51 -1.76 24.84
N GLU A 227 -2.27 -0.45 24.91
CA GLU A 227 -3.22 0.49 25.53
C GLU A 227 -4.48 0.66 24.67
N VAL A 228 -4.32 0.66 23.35
CA VAL A 228 -5.44 0.72 22.39
C VAL A 228 -6.17 -0.61 22.32
N LEU A 229 -5.46 -1.73 22.51
CA LEU A 229 -6.04 -3.06 22.51
C LEU A 229 -7.05 -3.27 23.65
N GLU A 230 -6.87 -2.64 24.80
CA GLU A 230 -7.81 -2.72 25.94
C GLU A 230 -9.18 -2.13 25.59
N GLY A 231 -9.21 -1.06 24.78
CA GLY A 231 -10.42 -0.42 24.28
C GLY A 231 -11.00 -1.07 23.00
N TRP A 232 -10.35 -2.10 22.47
CA TRP A 232 -10.77 -2.73 21.23
C TRP A 232 -12.04 -3.57 21.40
N VAL A 233 -12.84 -3.69 20.34
CA VAL A 233 -14.10 -4.45 20.38
C VAL A 233 -13.80 -5.92 20.64
N ASN A 234 -14.22 -6.41 21.82
CA ASN A 234 -14.08 -7.81 22.18
C ASN A 234 -15.31 -8.61 21.72
N TYR A 235 -15.14 -9.41 20.68
CA TYR A 235 -16.18 -10.25 20.12
C TYR A 235 -16.40 -11.51 20.97
N THR A 236 -17.40 -11.48 21.85
CA THR A 236 -17.70 -12.57 22.78
C THR A 236 -18.68 -13.62 22.22
N THR A 237 -19.52 -13.26 21.26
CA THR A 237 -20.54 -14.19 20.73
C THR A 237 -19.94 -15.20 19.73
N PRO A 238 -20.45 -16.46 19.69
CA PRO A 238 -19.89 -17.51 18.81
C PRO A 238 -19.88 -17.14 17.33
N ASN A 239 -20.90 -16.43 16.84
CA ASN A 239 -20.97 -16.02 15.44
C ASN A 239 -19.95 -14.93 15.09
N LEU A 240 -19.69 -13.99 16.00
CA LEU A 240 -18.64 -12.96 15.80
C LEU A 240 -17.25 -13.58 15.88
N GLN A 241 -17.01 -14.51 16.80
CA GLN A 241 -15.75 -15.28 16.87
C GLN A 241 -15.53 -16.11 15.60
N LYS A 242 -16.58 -16.78 15.10
CA LYS A 242 -16.53 -17.48 13.82
C LYS A 242 -16.15 -16.54 12.68
N LEU A 243 -16.68 -15.32 12.65
CA LEU A 243 -16.34 -14.34 11.63
C LEU A 243 -14.86 -13.95 11.71
N CYS A 244 -14.36 -13.61 12.91
CA CYS A 244 -12.94 -13.30 13.15
C CYS A 244 -12.01 -14.42 12.67
N ASN A 245 -12.30 -15.67 13.05
CA ASN A 245 -11.48 -16.83 12.65
C ASN A 245 -11.54 -17.17 11.14
N ASN A 246 -12.51 -16.62 10.41
CA ASN A 246 -12.69 -16.84 8.98
C ASN A 246 -12.28 -15.64 8.12
N GLN A 247 -11.74 -14.58 8.74
CA GLN A 247 -11.19 -13.45 8.01
C GLN A 247 -9.80 -13.77 7.48
N LYS A 248 -9.59 -13.51 6.20
CA LYS A 248 -8.29 -13.61 5.54
C LYS A 248 -8.04 -12.32 4.81
N MET A 249 -6.88 -11.74 5.06
CA MET A 249 -6.38 -10.59 4.32
C MET A 249 -5.07 -10.95 3.65
N ARG A 250 -4.75 -10.22 2.59
CA ARG A 250 -3.47 -10.35 1.91
C ARG A 250 -2.43 -9.58 2.70
N SER A 251 -1.57 -10.29 3.44
CA SER A 251 -0.42 -9.68 4.10
C SER A 251 0.70 -9.40 3.09
N THR A 252 1.29 -8.21 3.16
CA THR A 252 2.50 -7.84 2.41
C THR A 252 3.78 -8.24 3.14
N SER A 253 3.69 -8.65 4.41
CA SER A 253 4.83 -9.05 5.25
C SER A 253 5.47 -10.38 4.80
N TYR A 254 4.76 -11.16 3.98
CA TYR A 254 5.24 -12.45 3.48
C TYR A 254 5.08 -12.52 1.95
N ALA A 255 6.19 -12.80 1.25
CA ALA A 255 6.14 -13.10 -0.17
C ALA A 255 5.54 -14.51 -0.38
N SER A 256 4.46 -14.59 -1.15
CA SER A 256 3.85 -15.88 -1.51
C SER A 256 4.62 -16.48 -2.69
N PHE A 257 5.57 -17.38 -2.40
CA PHE A 257 6.21 -18.19 -3.43
C PHE A 257 5.34 -19.41 -3.75
N SER A 258 5.25 -19.79 -5.03
CA SER A 258 4.62 -21.05 -5.41
C SER A 258 5.48 -22.20 -4.90
N LEU A 259 5.10 -22.79 -3.76
CA LEU A 259 5.77 -23.97 -3.20
C LEU A 259 5.83 -25.09 -4.24
N LEU A 260 4.77 -25.25 -5.03
CA LEU A 260 4.72 -26.21 -6.12
C LEU A 260 5.78 -25.92 -7.19
N GLY A 261 5.93 -24.66 -7.60
CA GLY A 261 6.96 -24.26 -8.57
C GLY A 261 8.37 -24.48 -8.04
N LEU A 262 8.61 -24.16 -6.78
CA LEU A 262 9.90 -24.35 -6.12
C LEU A 262 10.24 -25.85 -6.02
N VAL A 263 9.31 -26.67 -5.53
CA VAL A 263 9.47 -28.13 -5.45
C VAL A 263 9.69 -28.75 -6.82
N PHE A 264 8.97 -28.29 -7.85
CA PHE A 264 9.14 -28.78 -9.22
C PHE A 264 10.54 -28.49 -9.76
N ILE A 265 11.04 -27.27 -9.61
CA ILE A 265 12.39 -26.89 -10.07
C ILE A 265 13.45 -27.70 -9.33
N PHE A 266 13.34 -27.85 -8.01
CA PHE A 266 14.31 -28.63 -7.23
C PHE A 266 14.27 -30.11 -7.58
N LEU A 267 13.10 -30.73 -7.71
CA LEU A 267 12.98 -32.14 -8.06
C LEU A 267 13.51 -32.41 -9.48
N VAL A 268 13.05 -31.65 -10.47
CA VAL A 268 13.47 -31.83 -11.87
C VAL A 268 14.96 -31.53 -12.02
N GLY A 269 15.45 -30.44 -11.43
CA GLY A 269 16.88 -30.09 -11.47
C GLY A 269 17.77 -31.15 -10.80
N THR A 270 17.34 -31.69 -9.64
CA THR A 270 18.06 -32.77 -8.95
C THR A 270 18.05 -34.05 -9.78
N LEU A 271 16.92 -34.43 -10.39
CA LEU A 271 16.83 -35.61 -11.25
C LEU A 271 17.71 -35.49 -12.50
N LEU A 272 17.74 -34.33 -13.16
CA LEU A 272 18.61 -34.08 -14.30
C LEU A 272 20.10 -34.15 -13.90
N THR A 273 20.45 -33.57 -12.76
CA THR A 273 21.83 -33.60 -12.24
C THR A 273 22.25 -35.03 -11.89
N LEU A 274 21.40 -35.79 -11.19
CA LEU A 274 21.65 -37.19 -10.88
C LEU A 274 21.77 -38.04 -12.13
N ALA A 275 20.89 -37.84 -13.13
CA ALA A 275 21.00 -38.54 -14.41
C ALA A 275 22.34 -38.26 -15.08
N SER A 276 22.80 -37.00 -15.11
CA SER A 276 24.11 -36.64 -15.66
C SER A 276 25.27 -37.36 -14.95
N TYR A 277 25.23 -37.48 -13.62
CA TYR A 277 26.27 -38.18 -12.86
C TYR A 277 26.23 -39.71 -13.00
N ILE A 278 25.05 -40.29 -13.24
CA ILE A 278 24.87 -41.75 -13.29
C ILE A 278 25.14 -42.31 -14.69
N ILE A 279 24.87 -41.55 -15.76
CA ILE A 279 25.03 -42.03 -17.15
C ILE A 279 26.45 -42.52 -17.43
N GLU A 280 27.47 -41.78 -17.02
CA GLU A 280 28.88 -42.13 -17.28
C GLU A 280 29.31 -43.44 -16.60
N PRO A 281 29.17 -43.63 -15.26
CA PRO A 281 29.53 -44.89 -14.60
C PRO A 281 28.65 -46.05 -15.07
N LEU A 282 27.36 -45.82 -15.34
CA LEU A 282 26.46 -46.85 -15.87
C LEU A 282 26.93 -47.32 -17.26
N SER A 283 27.32 -46.40 -18.14
CA SER A 283 27.87 -46.73 -19.46
C SER A 283 29.15 -47.55 -19.35
N SER A 284 30.06 -47.21 -18.42
CA SER A 284 31.30 -47.96 -18.18
C SER A 284 31.04 -49.38 -17.68
N VAL A 285 30.09 -49.56 -16.76
CA VAL A 285 29.71 -50.89 -16.24
C VAL A 285 29.04 -51.74 -17.33
N LEU A 286 28.15 -51.14 -18.13
CA LEU A 286 27.48 -51.83 -19.23
C LEU A 286 28.46 -52.22 -20.34
N HIS A 287 29.41 -51.33 -20.67
CA HIS A 287 30.50 -51.62 -21.61
C HIS A 287 31.34 -52.82 -21.16
N LYS A 288 31.73 -52.88 -19.88
CA LYS A 288 32.47 -54.03 -19.31
C LYS A 288 31.69 -55.34 -19.40
N LYS A 289 30.36 -55.29 -19.47
CA LYS A 289 29.47 -56.45 -19.65
C LYS A 289 29.18 -56.77 -21.12
N GLY A 290 29.80 -56.07 -22.08
CA GLY A 290 29.66 -56.34 -23.52
C GLY A 290 28.48 -55.64 -24.20
N TYR A 291 27.76 -54.75 -23.51
CA TYR A 291 26.65 -54.00 -24.10
C TYR A 291 27.15 -52.73 -24.82
N ASN A 292 26.66 -52.51 -26.05
CA ASN A 292 26.86 -51.31 -26.87
C ASN A 292 28.32 -50.79 -26.89
N GLN A 293 29.26 -51.67 -27.23
CA GLN A 293 30.69 -51.37 -27.17
C GLN A 293 31.09 -50.19 -28.06
N TYR A 294 30.51 -50.10 -29.26
CA TYR A 294 30.75 -48.99 -30.18
C TYR A 294 30.29 -47.65 -29.60
N GLY A 295 29.06 -47.58 -29.08
CA GLY A 295 28.52 -46.32 -28.56
C GLY A 295 29.28 -45.77 -27.35
N HIS A 296 29.78 -46.64 -26.47
CA HIS A 296 30.62 -46.20 -25.34
C HIS A 296 32.01 -45.72 -25.78
N LEU A 297 32.62 -46.38 -26.76
CA LEU A 297 33.91 -45.97 -27.32
C LEU A 297 33.78 -44.66 -28.09
N GLU A 298 32.71 -44.48 -28.86
CA GLU A 298 32.38 -43.23 -29.56
C GLU A 298 32.19 -42.06 -28.58
N TRP A 299 31.37 -42.27 -27.53
CA TRP A 299 31.18 -41.28 -26.46
C TRP A 299 32.50 -40.89 -25.78
N THR A 300 33.30 -41.90 -25.42
CA THR A 300 34.59 -41.68 -24.72
C THR A 300 35.59 -40.96 -25.63
N THR A 301 35.69 -41.34 -26.90
CA THR A 301 36.62 -40.72 -27.88
C THR A 301 36.27 -39.26 -28.16
N ASN A 302 34.98 -38.91 -28.10
CA ASN A 302 34.51 -37.53 -28.25
C ASN A 302 34.62 -36.68 -26.98
N SER A 303 35.10 -37.22 -25.86
CA SER A 303 35.39 -36.41 -24.68
C SER A 303 36.56 -35.44 -24.94
N THR A 304 36.55 -34.27 -24.28
CA THR A 304 37.52 -33.20 -24.55
C THR A 304 38.98 -33.66 -24.47
N LEU A 305 39.33 -34.46 -23.46
CA LEU A 305 40.70 -34.94 -23.28
C LEU A 305 41.08 -36.01 -24.31
N GLN A 306 40.14 -36.85 -24.73
CA GLN A 306 40.37 -37.85 -25.78
C GLN A 306 40.46 -37.22 -27.17
N LEU A 307 39.71 -36.15 -27.45
CA LEU A 307 39.87 -35.35 -28.66
C LEU A 307 41.23 -34.65 -28.70
N GLN A 308 41.65 -34.05 -27.58
CA GLN A 308 42.98 -33.45 -27.46
C GLN A 308 44.08 -34.49 -27.70
N ARG A 309 43.99 -35.65 -27.05
CA ARG A 309 44.88 -36.79 -27.28
C ARG A 309 44.95 -37.19 -28.76
N SER A 310 43.79 -37.34 -29.40
CA SER A 310 43.70 -37.73 -30.81
C SER A 310 44.33 -36.70 -31.74
N ALA A 311 44.20 -35.40 -31.44
CA ALA A 311 44.87 -34.33 -32.18
C ALA A 311 46.40 -34.38 -32.03
N TYR A 312 46.90 -34.62 -30.81
CA TYR A 312 48.35 -34.80 -30.58
C TYR A 312 48.89 -36.08 -31.24
N GLU A 313 48.16 -37.19 -31.16
CA GLU A 313 48.54 -38.45 -31.80
C GLU A 313 48.56 -38.30 -33.34
N ALA A 314 47.58 -37.60 -33.92
CA ALA A 314 47.58 -37.27 -35.35
C ALA A 314 48.75 -36.36 -35.76
N ALA A 315 49.19 -35.47 -34.86
CA ALA A 315 50.41 -34.67 -35.03
C ALA A 315 51.71 -35.46 -34.72
N GLY A 316 51.62 -36.76 -34.45
CA GLY A 316 52.75 -37.63 -34.13
C GLY A 316 53.41 -37.34 -32.78
N ARG A 317 52.62 -36.93 -31.76
CA ARG A 317 53.09 -36.51 -30.43
C ARG A 317 52.52 -37.38 -29.31
N GLY A 318 53.39 -37.71 -28.35
CA GLY A 318 53.07 -38.45 -27.13
C GLY A 318 52.92 -39.96 -27.37
N THR A 319 53.39 -40.76 -26.42
CA THR A 319 53.06 -42.18 -26.32
C THR A 319 51.89 -42.32 -25.37
N TRP A 320 50.69 -42.47 -25.93
CA TRP A 320 49.46 -42.47 -25.15
C TRP A 320 49.12 -43.85 -24.58
N ALA A 321 48.66 -43.85 -23.32
CA ALA A 321 48.07 -44.97 -22.63
C ALA A 321 46.65 -44.60 -22.18
N ASN A 322 45.85 -45.61 -21.81
CA ASN A 322 44.45 -45.44 -21.41
C ASN A 322 43.58 -44.74 -22.48
N CYS A 323 43.82 -45.05 -23.77
CA CYS A 323 43.13 -44.42 -24.91
C CYS A 323 41.61 -44.71 -24.98
N THR A 324 41.11 -45.65 -24.19
CA THR A 324 39.68 -45.99 -24.08
C THR A 324 39.08 -45.58 -22.72
N GLY A 325 39.85 -44.89 -21.86
CA GLY A 325 39.40 -44.37 -20.57
C GLY A 325 38.96 -42.91 -20.66
N THR A 326 38.49 -42.35 -19.55
CA THR A 326 38.08 -40.93 -19.49
C THR A 326 39.26 -39.97 -19.52
N MET A 327 40.40 -40.38 -18.96
CA MET A 327 41.61 -39.56 -18.87
C MET A 327 42.78 -40.29 -19.54
N PRO A 328 43.20 -39.88 -20.75
CA PRO A 328 44.39 -40.42 -21.40
C PRO A 328 45.64 -39.92 -20.69
N THR A 329 46.65 -40.78 -20.60
CA THR A 329 47.93 -40.45 -19.96
C THR A 329 49.08 -40.65 -20.95
N THR A 330 50.09 -39.79 -20.88
CA THR A 330 51.36 -40.01 -21.59
C THR A 330 52.32 -40.81 -20.72
N LYS A 331 53.43 -41.27 -21.30
CA LYS A 331 54.55 -41.77 -20.49
C LYS A 331 55.19 -40.63 -19.68
N GLU A 332 55.89 -41.00 -18.61
CA GLU A 332 56.64 -40.05 -17.78
C GLU A 332 57.66 -39.28 -18.64
N ASP A 333 57.86 -38.00 -18.31
CA ASP A 333 58.82 -37.07 -18.93
C ASP A 333 58.63 -36.79 -20.44
N GLU A 334 57.45 -37.04 -21.00
CA GLU A 334 57.13 -36.65 -22.38
C GLU A 334 56.67 -35.19 -22.50
N VAL A 335 57.32 -34.43 -23.38
CA VAL A 335 56.93 -33.04 -23.69
C VAL A 335 55.88 -33.04 -24.81
N LEU A 336 54.66 -32.63 -24.48
CA LEU A 336 53.60 -32.41 -25.47
C LEU A 336 53.90 -31.21 -26.37
N GLY A 337 53.39 -31.24 -27.60
CA GLY A 337 53.60 -30.15 -28.57
C GLY A 337 53.00 -28.82 -28.08
N SER A 338 53.79 -27.75 -28.20
CA SER A 338 53.31 -26.38 -27.98
C SER A 338 52.51 -25.89 -29.17
N LEU A 339 51.73 -24.81 -28.98
CA LEU A 339 51.00 -24.18 -30.07
C LEU A 339 51.97 -23.35 -30.93
N ASP A 340 51.94 -23.55 -32.24
CA ASP A 340 52.55 -22.64 -33.22
C ASP A 340 51.64 -21.45 -33.42
N ILE A 341 52.17 -20.26 -33.16
CA ILE A 341 51.46 -18.98 -33.36
C ILE A 341 52.05 -18.15 -34.49
N SER A 342 52.91 -18.75 -35.33
CA SER A 342 53.54 -18.06 -36.48
C SER A 342 52.51 -17.56 -37.50
N ASN A 343 51.36 -18.23 -37.62
CA ASN A 343 50.17 -17.71 -38.29
C ASN A 343 49.00 -17.63 -37.27
N PRO A 344 48.66 -16.44 -36.75
CA PRO A 344 47.62 -16.31 -35.74
C PRO A 344 46.21 -16.64 -36.26
N GLU A 345 45.98 -16.64 -37.58
CA GLU A 345 44.69 -17.04 -38.17
C GLU A 345 44.56 -18.56 -38.36
N HIS A 346 45.65 -19.32 -38.18
CA HIS A 346 45.65 -20.78 -38.34
C HIS A 346 46.70 -21.46 -37.44
N PRO A 347 46.49 -21.45 -36.11
CA PRO A 347 47.43 -22.05 -35.17
C PRO A 347 47.48 -23.57 -35.32
N LEU A 348 48.68 -24.13 -35.27
CA LEU A 348 48.94 -25.57 -35.41
C LEU A 348 49.65 -26.12 -34.17
N ILE A 349 49.60 -27.43 -33.94
CA ILE A 349 50.40 -28.06 -32.89
C ILE A 349 51.83 -28.26 -33.43
N CYS A 350 52.83 -27.63 -32.80
CA CYS A 350 54.23 -27.71 -33.22
C CYS A 350 54.86 -29.08 -32.95
N SER A 351 55.73 -29.51 -33.86
CA SER A 351 56.60 -30.68 -33.75
C SER A 351 57.93 -30.44 -32.99
N ARG A 352 58.04 -29.35 -32.22
CA ARG A 352 59.26 -28.79 -31.60
C ARG A 352 60.19 -28.07 -32.58
N LEU A 353 60.56 -26.85 -32.19
CA LEU A 353 61.67 -26.05 -32.73
C LEU A 353 63.00 -26.79 -32.52
N SER A 354 63.80 -26.86 -33.57
CA SER A 354 65.26 -27.03 -33.50
C SER A 354 65.92 -25.84 -32.85
#